data_AF-A0A526ZNE8-F1
#
_entry.id   AF-A0A526ZNE8-F1
#
_cell.length_a   1.000
_cell.length_b   1.000
_cell.length_c   1.000
_cell.angle_alpha   90.00
_cell.angle_beta   90.00
_cell.angle_gamma   90.00
#
_symmetry.space_group_name_H-M   'P 1'
#
loop_
_entity.id
_entity.type
_entity.pdbx_description
1 polymer ?
#
loop_
_entity_poly.entity_id
_entity_poly.type
_entity_poly.pdbx_seq_one_letter_code
_entity_poly.pdbx_strand_id
1 'polypeptide(L)'
;RLDGEPVEIRSPRDARRLGIALVTEDRKTQGLHLQASITDNVALPLVGALARFGLRSRSGEQDLARHAVKALGIRCGTIEQPTGTLSGGNQQKVVIGKWLATRLRVLLLDEPTRG
;
A
#
# COMPACT_ATOMS: atom_id res chain seq x y z
N ARG A 1 23.47 3.99 3.35
CA ARG A 1 23.31 4.29 4.80
C ARG A 1 21.85 4.63 5.04
N LEU A 2 21.30 4.33 6.21
CA LEU A 2 19.93 4.67 6.62
C LEU A 2 20.00 5.24 8.04
N ASP A 3 19.56 6.50 8.21
CA ASP A 3 19.77 7.31 9.43
C ASP A 3 21.22 7.29 9.95
N GLY A 4 22.19 7.45 9.04
CA GLY A 4 23.63 7.49 9.37
C GLY A 4 24.31 6.13 9.42
N GLU A 5 23.56 5.04 9.61
CA GLU A 5 24.12 3.69 9.72
C GLU A 5 24.31 3.01 8.35
N PRO A 6 25.46 2.38 8.06
CA PRO A 6 25.62 1.56 6.87
C PRO A 6 24.64 0.38 6.92
N VAL A 7 23.96 0.14 5.79
CA VAL A 7 23.03 -0.98 5.63
C VAL A 7 23.33 -1.67 4.32
N GLU A 8 23.20 -3.00 4.31
CA GLU A 8 23.33 -3.82 3.12
C GLU A 8 21.95 -4.44 2.81
N ILE A 9 21.48 -4.26 1.58
CA ILE A 9 20.18 -4.74 1.11
C ILE A 9 20.46 -5.78 0.01
N ARG A 10 20.20 -7.05 0.32
CA ARG A 10 20.43 -8.17 -0.63
C ARG A 10 19.14 -8.72 -1.21
N SER A 11 18.00 -8.36 -0.62
CA SER A 11 16.68 -8.82 -1.05
C SER A 11 15.58 -7.78 -0.77
N PRO A 12 14.42 -7.87 -1.45
CA PRO A 12 13.25 -7.03 -1.14
C PRO A 12 12.76 -7.19 0.31
N ARG A 13 12.97 -8.37 0.92
CA ARG A 13 12.62 -8.63 2.32
C ARG A 13 13.48 -7.79 3.26
N ASP A 14 14.77 -7.62 2.95
CA ASP A 14 15.68 -6.78 3.74
C ASP A 14 15.24 -5.32 3.68
N ALA A 15 14.91 -4.83 2.48
CA ALA A 15 14.39 -3.48 2.27
C ALA A 15 13.11 -3.25 3.09
N ARG A 16 12.14 -4.18 3.04
CA ARG A 16 10.91 -4.11 3.83
C ARG A 16 11.18 -4.06 5.34
N ARG A 17 12.12 -4.87 5.85
CA ARG A 17 12.49 -4.88 7.28
C ARG A 17 13.10 -3.54 7.72
N LEU A 18 13.80 -2.87 6.82
CA LEU A 18 14.34 -1.53 7.03
C LEU A 18 13.29 -0.41 6.87
N GLY A 19 12.04 -0.74 6.55
CA GLY A 19 10.97 0.24 6.32
C GLY A 19 11.08 0.94 4.96
N ILE A 20 11.70 0.29 3.97
CA ILE A 20 11.82 0.82 2.62
C ILE A 20 10.70 0.23 1.75
N ALA A 21 9.95 1.09 1.08
CA ALA A 21 8.86 0.71 0.18
C ALA A 21 9.06 1.34 -1.22
N LEU A 22 8.49 0.71 -2.24
CA LEU A 22 8.54 1.17 -3.63
C LEU A 22 7.11 1.36 -4.18
N VAL A 23 6.88 2.51 -4.80
CA VAL A 23 5.76 2.75 -5.70
C VAL A 23 6.30 2.66 -7.12
N THR A 24 5.84 1.66 -7.88
CA THR A 24 6.27 1.40 -9.26
C THR A 24 5.54 2.30 -10.26
N GLU A 25 6.17 2.57 -11.41
CA GLU A 25 5.51 3.24 -12.56
C GLU A 25 4.30 2.41 -13.05
N ASP A 26 4.48 1.09 -13.18
CA ASP A 26 3.40 0.19 -13.60
C ASP A 26 2.44 -0.13 -12.44
N ARG A 27 1.62 0.85 -12.09
CA ARG A 27 0.61 0.70 -11.03
C ARG A 27 -0.40 -0.40 -11.32
N LYS A 28 -0.69 -0.69 -12.60
CA LYS A 28 -1.78 -1.58 -13.00
C LYS A 28 -1.38 -3.05 -12.91
N THR A 29 -0.12 -3.37 -13.22
CA THR A 29 0.36 -4.76 -13.17
C THR A 29 1.17 -5.04 -11.89
N GLN A 30 1.82 -4.04 -11.30
CA GLN A 30 2.74 -4.23 -10.16
C GLN A 30 2.32 -3.48 -8.89
N GLY A 31 1.65 -2.33 -9.01
CA GLY A 31 1.27 -1.51 -7.86
C GLY A 31 -0.02 -1.94 -7.16
N LEU A 32 -1.01 -2.41 -7.93
CA LEU A 32 -2.37 -2.73 -7.47
C LEU A 32 -2.85 -4.08 -7.95
N HIS A 33 -3.64 -4.74 -7.12
CA HIS A 33 -4.51 -5.82 -7.55
C HIS A 33 -5.86 -5.21 -7.98
N LEU A 34 -6.02 -4.91 -9.27
CA LEU A 34 -7.15 -4.13 -9.79
C LEU A 34 -8.53 -4.75 -9.52
N GLN A 35 -8.61 -6.09 -9.50
CA GLN A 35 -9.87 -6.80 -9.20
C GLN A 35 -10.17 -6.89 -7.70
N ALA A 36 -9.20 -6.55 -6.85
CA ALA A 36 -9.38 -6.58 -5.39
C ALA A 36 -9.83 -5.21 -4.88
N SER A 37 -10.43 -5.22 -3.69
CA SER A 37 -10.98 -4.00 -3.12
C SER A 37 -9.91 -2.99 -2.70
N ILE A 38 -10.34 -1.76 -2.42
CA ILE A 38 -9.46 -0.76 -1.79
C ILE A 38 -8.98 -1.31 -0.44
N THR A 39 -9.87 -1.93 0.35
CA THR A 39 -9.53 -2.59 1.61
C THR A 39 -8.41 -3.62 1.43
N ASP A 40 -8.55 -4.55 0.47
CA ASP A 40 -7.54 -5.58 0.22
C ASP A 40 -6.19 -4.96 -0.19
N ASN A 41 -6.20 -3.97 -1.09
CA ASN A 41 -4.97 -3.34 -1.57
C ASN A 41 -4.24 -2.58 -0.46
N VAL A 42 -4.95 -1.80 0.36
CA VAL A 42 -4.38 -1.03 1.46
C VAL A 42 -3.84 -1.96 2.55
N ALA A 43 -4.58 -3.02 2.90
CA ALA A 43 -4.19 -3.95 3.94
C ALA A 43 -3.07 -4.91 3.54
N LEU A 44 -2.86 -5.16 2.24
CA LEU A 44 -1.95 -6.20 1.74
C LEU A 44 -0.55 -6.23 2.39
N PRO A 45 0.15 -5.10 2.61
CA PRO A 45 1.48 -5.11 3.24
C PRO A 45 1.46 -5.53 4.71
N LEU A 46 0.29 -5.45 5.35
CA LEU A 46 0.06 -5.72 6.77
C LEU A 46 -0.80 -6.96 7.01
N VAL A 47 -1.23 -7.68 5.96
CA VAL A 47 -2.13 -8.83 6.10
C VAL A 47 -1.62 -9.87 7.10
N GLY A 48 -0.31 -10.13 7.12
CA GLY A 48 0.30 -11.05 8.10
C GLY A 48 0.33 -10.52 9.53
N ALA A 49 0.40 -9.19 9.73
CA ALA A 49 0.34 -8.56 11.05
C ALA A 49 -1.11 -8.44 11.56
N LEU A 50 -2.09 -8.38 10.66
CA LEU A 50 -3.52 -8.32 10.97
C LEU A 50 -4.17 -9.71 11.07
N ALA A 51 -3.47 -10.76 10.68
CA ALA A 51 -3.97 -12.12 10.74
C ALA A 51 -3.64 -12.80 12.08
N ARG A 52 -4.60 -13.56 12.62
CA ARG A 52 -4.42 -14.39 13.81
C ARG A 52 -4.80 -15.82 13.47
N PHE A 53 -3.88 -16.77 13.68
CA PHE A 53 -4.06 -18.18 13.28
C PHE A 53 -4.45 -18.35 11.80
N GLY A 54 -3.91 -17.50 10.91
CA GLY A 54 -4.25 -17.50 9.48
C GLY A 54 -5.57 -16.80 9.12
N LEU A 55 -6.35 -16.36 10.10
CA LEU A 55 -7.60 -15.64 9.88
C LEU A 55 -7.37 -14.13 9.84
N ARG A 56 -7.82 -13.49 8.76
CA ARG A 56 -7.72 -12.04 8.54
C ARG A 56 -8.66 -11.28 9.49
N SER A 57 -8.15 -10.20 10.11
CA SER A 57 -8.98 -9.25 10.86
C SER A 57 -9.71 -8.29 9.91
N ARG A 58 -10.93 -8.63 9.51
CA ARG A 58 -11.73 -7.78 8.60
C ARG A 58 -11.93 -6.36 9.12
N SER A 59 -12.20 -6.20 10.41
CA SER A 59 -12.38 -4.86 11.01
C SER A 59 -11.10 -4.04 10.93
N GLY A 60 -9.95 -4.61 11.30
CA GLY A 60 -8.67 -3.90 11.24
C GLY A 60 -8.27 -3.50 9.82
N GLU A 61 -8.55 -4.35 8.83
CA GLU A 61 -8.31 -4.04 7.43
C GLU A 61 -9.20 -2.89 6.93
N GLN A 62 -10.48 -2.90 7.30
CA GLN A 62 -11.42 -1.83 6.95
C GLN A 62 -11.06 -0.51 7.63
N ASP A 63 -10.58 -0.54 8.88
CA ASP A 63 -10.13 0.66 9.59
C ASP A 63 -8.93 1.31 8.89
N LEU A 64 -7.95 0.51 8.44
CA LEU A 64 -6.83 0.99 7.63
C LEU A 64 -7.30 1.60 6.32
N ALA A 65 -8.23 0.94 5.63
CA ALA A 65 -8.78 1.42 4.37
C ALA A 65 -9.51 2.77 4.54
N ARG A 66 -10.36 2.89 5.57
CA ARG A 66 -11.07 4.14 5.89
C ARG A 66 -10.10 5.26 6.25
N HIS A 67 -9.05 4.94 7.01
CA HIS A 67 -8.01 5.90 7.35
C HIS A 67 -7.29 6.41 6.09
N ALA A 68 -6.86 5.51 5.20
CA ALA A 68 -6.20 5.88 3.96
C ALA A 68 -7.10 6.71 3.02
N VAL A 69 -8.38 6.31 2.88
CA VAL A 69 -9.37 7.07 2.10
C VAL A 69 -9.53 8.49 2.61
N LYS A 70 -9.62 8.66 3.93
CA LYS A 70 -9.73 9.98 4.56
C LYS A 70 -8.45 10.79 4.39
N ALA A 71 -7.29 10.21 4.72
CA ALA A 71 -6.00 10.90 4.71
C ALA A 71 -5.58 11.37 3.31
N LEU A 72 -5.88 10.59 2.27
CA LEU A 72 -5.47 10.88 0.88
C LEU A 72 -6.59 11.47 0.01
N GLY A 73 -7.80 11.61 0.58
CA GLY A 73 -8.99 12.06 -0.14
C GLY A 73 -9.28 11.19 -1.36
N ILE A 74 -9.30 9.86 -1.18
CA ILE A 74 -9.65 8.91 -2.23
C ILE A 74 -11.16 9.03 -2.48
N ARG A 75 -11.54 9.35 -3.72
CA ARG A 75 -12.94 9.43 -4.14
C ARG A 75 -13.40 8.03 -4.57
N CYS A 76 -14.33 7.46 -3.82
CA CYS A 76 -14.79 6.10 -4.00
C CYS A 76 -16.23 5.96 -3.46
N GLY A 77 -17.10 5.15 -4.06
CA GLY A 77 -18.41 4.82 -3.50
C GLY A 77 -18.36 3.98 -2.21
N THR A 78 -17.47 2.99 -2.14
CA THR A 78 -17.21 2.16 -0.94
C THR A 78 -15.77 1.64 -0.91
N ILE A 79 -15.22 1.37 0.27
CA ILE A 79 -13.89 0.75 0.45
C ILE A 79 -13.81 -0.68 -0.10
N GLU A 80 -14.97 -1.32 -0.31
CA GLU A 80 -15.04 -2.68 -0.85
C GLU A 80 -15.13 -2.74 -2.39
N GLN A 81 -15.17 -1.60 -3.09
CA GLN A 81 -15.22 -1.63 -4.55
C GLN A 81 -13.88 -2.06 -5.14
N PRO A 82 -13.86 -2.75 -6.30
CA PRO A 82 -12.61 -3.09 -6.99
C PRO A 82 -11.80 -1.85 -7.32
N THR A 83 -10.50 -1.86 -7.03
CA THR A 83 -9.64 -0.68 -7.23
C THR A 83 -9.53 -0.29 -8.72
N GLY A 84 -9.72 -1.25 -9.63
CA GLY A 84 -9.71 -1.04 -11.07
C GLY A 84 -10.81 -0.12 -11.59
N THR A 85 -11.90 0.09 -10.85
CA THR A 85 -12.99 1.00 -11.26
C THR A 85 -12.71 2.46 -10.93
N LEU A 86 -11.67 2.75 -10.12
CA LEU A 86 -11.27 4.10 -9.78
C LEU A 86 -10.55 4.78 -10.96
N SER A 87 -10.68 6.11 -11.06
CA SER A 87 -9.83 6.93 -11.94
C SER A 87 -8.34 6.70 -11.62
N GLY A 88 -7.44 6.89 -12.60
CA GLY A 88 -5.99 6.73 -12.39
C GLY A 88 -5.41 7.51 -11.19
N GLY A 89 -5.85 8.76 -10.97
CA GLY A 89 -5.40 9.53 -9.80
C GLY A 89 -5.85 8.94 -8.45
N ASN A 90 -7.05 8.35 -8.38
CA ASN A 90 -7.50 7.65 -7.18
C ASN A 90 -6.83 6.29 -7.01
N GLN A 91 -6.51 5.58 -8.09
CA GLN A 91 -5.66 4.40 -8.05
C GLN A 91 -4.29 4.73 -7.47
N GLN A 92 -3.66 5.83 -7.92
CA GLN A 92 -2.37 6.27 -7.40
C GLN A 92 -2.41 6.55 -5.89
N LYS A 93 -3.48 7.20 -5.42
CA LYS A 93 -3.70 7.42 -3.99
C LYS A 93 -3.85 6.10 -3.22
N VAL A 94 -4.50 5.08 -3.78
CA VAL A 94 -4.58 3.76 -3.14
C VAL A 94 -3.20 3.11 -3.04
N VAL A 95 -2.37 3.18 -4.10
CA VAL A 95 -0.99 2.67 -4.07
C VAL A 95 -0.16 3.34 -2.99
N ILE A 96 -0.28 4.67 -2.85
CA ILE A 96 0.42 5.42 -1.81
C ILE A 96 -0.12 5.02 -0.42
N GLY A 97 -1.44 4.96 -0.26
CA GLY A 97 -2.11 4.62 1.00
C GLY A 97 -1.72 3.25 1.55
N LYS A 98 -1.55 2.26 0.66
CA LYS A 98 -1.01 0.93 0.97
C LYS A 98 0.32 1.00 1.73
N TRP A 99 1.24 1.85 1.29
CA TRP A 99 2.54 1.98 1.93
C TRP A 99 2.51 2.85 3.18
N LEU A 100 1.74 3.95 3.16
CA LEU A 100 1.58 4.84 4.31
C LEU A 100 0.93 4.15 5.53
N ALA A 101 0.15 3.09 5.31
CA ALA A 101 -0.38 2.27 6.39
C ALA A 101 0.73 1.53 7.18
N THR A 102 1.92 1.36 6.59
CA THR A 102 3.05 0.63 7.20
C THR A 102 3.97 1.55 8.02
N ARG A 103 4.86 0.96 8.83
CA ARG A 103 5.95 1.68 9.51
C ARG A 103 7.10 1.97 8.54
N LEU A 104 6.84 2.72 7.48
CA LEU A 104 7.88 3.07 6.51
C LEU A 104 8.84 4.13 7.06
N ARG A 105 10.09 4.10 6.60
CA ARG A 105 11.13 5.12 6.79
C ARG A 105 11.48 5.81 5.47
N VAL A 106 11.43 5.07 4.36
CA VAL A 106 11.74 5.56 3.02
C VAL A 106 10.69 5.06 2.04
N LEU A 107 10.12 5.98 1.26
CA LEU A 107 9.26 5.66 0.12
C LEU A 107 10.00 6.04 -1.16
N LEU A 108 10.32 5.05 -1.98
CA LEU A 108 10.85 5.26 -3.32
C LEU A 108 9.67 5.41 -4.28
N LEU A 109 9.69 6.48 -5.06
CA LEU A 109 8.68 6.77 -6.06
C LEU A 109 9.32 6.70 -7.44
N ASP A 110 8.88 5.72 -8.24
CA ASP A 110 9.33 5.58 -9.62
C ASP A 110 8.25 6.17 -10.54
N GLU A 111 8.56 7.33 -11.14
CA GLU A 111 7.67 8.14 -11.99
C GLU A 111 6.18 8.16 -11.55
N PRO A 112 5.88 8.55 -10.30
CA PRO A 112 4.57 8.31 -9.67
C PRO A 112 3.42 9.14 -10.27
N THR A 113 3.70 10.02 -11.23
CA THR A 113 2.74 10.94 -11.85
C THR A 113 2.34 10.51 -13.26
N ARG A 114 2.91 9.42 -13.81
CA ARG A 114 2.54 8.93 -15.14
C ARG A 114 1.20 8.19 -15.07
N GLY A 115 0.21 8.74 -15.79
CA GLY A 115 -1.20 8.37 -15.75
C GLY A 115 -1.64 7.54 -16.93
#